data_AF-A0A8T5P179-F1
#
_entry.id   AF-A0A8T5P179-F1
#
_cell.length_a   1.000
_cell.length_b   1.000
_cell.length_c   1.000
_cell.angle_alpha   90.00
_cell.angle_beta   90.00
_cell.angle_gamma   90.00
#
_symmetry.space_group_name_H-M   'P 1'
#
loop_
_entity.id
_entity.type
_entity.pdbx_description
1 polymer ?
#
loop_
_entity_poly.entity_id
_entity_poly.type
_entity_poly.pdbx_seq_one_letter_code
_entity_poly.pdbx_strand_id
1 'polypeptide(L)'
;IPEIIAGIEARKGVVLDKEKARIDPAGGLIKACEMGYRNIAVSVVDPQDAGKLRAIEKERGINLILIGAHLTGLKNEEAKELIGALDIVTGCASRTVRNNVKPVIQMGTSVPMFAMTQKGKELLCERAKEVDSPLLVNTMKLPTLPEEKQPKPLL
;
A
#
# COMPACT_ATOMS: atom_id res chain seq x y z
N ILE A 1 -8.86 3.41 23.70
CA ILE A 1 -9.55 3.62 22.40
C ILE A 1 -10.19 5.01 22.30
N PRO A 2 -10.97 5.51 23.28
CA PRO A 2 -11.59 6.84 23.18
C PRO A 2 -10.61 7.98 22.90
N GLU A 3 -9.42 7.97 23.53
CA GLU A 3 -8.36 8.95 23.27
C GLU A 3 -7.83 8.90 21.82
N ILE A 4 -7.76 7.71 21.23
CA ILE A 4 -7.34 7.53 19.83
C ILE A 4 -8.41 8.09 18.88
N ILE A 5 -9.69 7.81 19.15
CA ILE A 5 -10.81 8.36 18.38
C ILE A 5 -10.79 9.90 18.44
N ALA A 6 -10.71 10.46 19.65
CA ALA A 6 -10.62 11.91 19.84
C ALA A 6 -9.41 12.51 19.13
N GLY A 7 -8.26 11.80 19.15
CA GLY A 7 -7.06 12.20 18.42
C GLY A 7 -7.22 12.20 16.90
N ILE A 8 -7.95 11.24 16.33
CA ILE A 8 -8.27 11.19 14.90
C ILE A 8 -9.16 12.38 14.54
N GLU A 9 -10.22 12.64 15.31
CA GLU A 9 -11.17 13.72 15.05
C GLU A 9 -10.56 15.11 15.23
N ALA A 10 -9.70 15.30 16.23
CA ALA A 10 -8.94 16.55 16.42
C ALA A 10 -8.03 16.87 15.21
N ARG A 11 -7.63 15.85 14.45
CA ARG A 11 -6.87 15.97 13.20
C ARG A 11 -7.76 15.96 11.95
N LYS A 12 -9.08 16.17 12.13
CA LYS A 12 -10.11 16.18 11.08
C LYS A 12 -10.29 14.83 10.37
N GLY A 13 -9.80 13.74 10.96
CA GLY A 13 -10.05 12.39 10.48
C GLY A 13 -11.47 11.94 10.82
N VAL A 14 -11.98 10.98 10.06
CA VAL A 14 -13.30 10.38 10.28
C VAL A 14 -13.13 8.94 10.75
N VAL A 15 -13.75 8.62 11.89
CA VAL A 15 -13.79 7.26 12.43
C VAL A 15 -15.05 6.57 11.93
N LEU A 16 -14.88 5.41 11.27
CA LEU A 16 -15.98 4.65 10.66
C LEU A 16 -16.96 4.10 11.72
N ASP A 17 -16.42 3.44 12.75
CA ASP A 17 -17.20 2.84 13.84
C ASP A 17 -16.59 3.28 15.19
N LYS A 18 -17.23 4.26 15.83
CA LYS A 18 -16.78 4.82 17.11
C LYS A 18 -17.04 3.89 18.30
N GLU A 19 -17.94 2.92 18.14
CA GLU A 19 -18.32 2.01 19.22
C GLU A 19 -17.39 0.80 19.28
N LYS A 20 -17.15 0.16 18.13
CA LYS A 20 -16.40 -1.11 18.08
C LYS A 20 -14.97 -0.95 17.57
N ALA A 21 -14.61 0.20 16.98
CA ALA A 21 -13.30 0.46 16.39
C ALA A 21 -12.84 -0.64 15.42
N ARG A 22 -13.79 -1.22 14.66
CA ARG A 22 -13.50 -2.30 13.70
C ARG A 22 -12.63 -1.79 12.55
N ILE A 23 -11.68 -2.61 12.12
CA ILE A 23 -10.96 -2.41 10.86
C ILE A 23 -11.86 -2.90 9.72
N ASP A 24 -12.33 -1.97 8.90
CA ASP A 24 -13.18 -2.25 7.74
C ASP A 24 -12.77 -1.31 6.58
N PRO A 25 -11.80 -1.74 5.75
CA PRO A 25 -11.33 -0.93 4.62
C PRO A 25 -12.43 -0.63 3.61
N ALA A 26 -13.34 -1.59 3.37
CA ALA A 26 -14.44 -1.43 2.41
C ALA A 26 -15.46 -0.39 2.88
N GLY A 27 -15.88 -0.47 4.15
CA GLY A 27 -16.75 0.54 4.77
C GLY A 27 -16.10 1.92 4.79
N GLY A 28 -14.80 1.98 5.09
CA GLY A 28 -14.02 3.23 5.05
C GLY A 28 -13.99 3.85 3.64
N LEU A 29 -13.78 3.03 2.61
CA LEU A 29 -13.79 3.49 1.22
C LEU A 29 -15.17 4.00 0.79
N ILE A 30 -16.24 3.27 1.13
CA ILE A 30 -17.62 3.71 0.85
C ILE A 30 -17.88 5.05 1.52
N LYS A 31 -17.50 5.21 2.79
CA LYS A 31 -17.68 6.45 3.52
C LYS A 31 -16.94 7.62 2.88
N ALA A 32 -15.70 7.41 2.43
CA ALA A 32 -14.93 8.42 1.73
C ALA A 32 -15.59 8.83 0.40
N CYS A 33 -16.16 7.87 -0.35
CA CYS A 33 -16.94 8.17 -1.55
C CYS A 33 -18.18 9.02 -1.25
N GLU A 34 -18.94 8.69 -0.19
CA GLU A 34 -20.12 9.46 0.24
C GLU A 34 -19.77 10.91 0.64
N MET A 35 -18.56 11.11 1.18
CA MET A 35 -18.02 12.43 1.49
C MET A 35 -17.55 13.21 0.25
N GLY A 36 -17.65 12.62 -0.95
CA GLY A 36 -17.31 13.26 -2.22
C GLY A 36 -15.86 13.08 -2.66
N TYR A 37 -15.04 12.29 -1.94
CA TYR A 37 -13.67 12.02 -2.36
C TYR A 37 -13.64 11.11 -3.60
N ARG A 38 -12.75 11.42 -4.55
CA ARG A 38 -12.59 10.68 -5.81
C ARG A 38 -11.20 10.11 -6.04
N ASN A 39 -10.18 10.68 -5.40
CA ASN A 39 -8.81 10.16 -5.38
C ASN A 39 -8.52 9.67 -3.97
N ILE A 40 -8.42 8.35 -3.80
CA ILE A 40 -8.37 7.72 -2.48
C ILE A 40 -7.22 6.72 -2.46
N ALA A 41 -6.49 6.66 -1.34
CA ALA A 41 -5.48 5.64 -1.08
C ALA A 41 -5.91 4.80 0.12
N VAL A 42 -5.80 3.47 0.01
CA VAL A 42 -6.16 2.53 1.08
C VAL A 42 -5.00 1.57 1.31
N SER A 43 -4.60 1.42 2.57
CA SER A 43 -3.69 0.36 2.99
C SER A 43 -4.45 -0.96 3.15
N VAL A 44 -3.95 -2.05 2.57
CA VAL A 44 -4.59 -3.37 2.62
C VAL A 44 -3.56 -4.46 2.89
N VAL A 45 -3.96 -5.47 3.66
CA VAL A 45 -3.05 -6.51 4.19
C VAL A 45 -3.43 -7.93 3.77
N ASP A 46 -4.59 -8.13 3.17
CA ASP A 46 -5.08 -9.43 2.73
C ASP A 46 -5.76 -9.35 1.34
N PRO A 47 -5.78 -10.46 0.57
CA PRO A 47 -6.38 -10.49 -0.77
C PRO A 47 -7.89 -10.24 -0.78
N GLN A 48 -8.61 -10.69 0.26
CA GLN A 48 -10.06 -10.64 0.29
C GLN A 48 -10.55 -9.19 0.31
N ASP A 49 -9.97 -8.36 1.17
CA ASP A 49 -10.30 -6.94 1.22
C ASP A 49 -9.80 -6.18 -0.01
N ALA A 50 -8.64 -6.55 -0.56
CA ALA A 50 -8.16 -5.96 -1.82
C ALA A 50 -9.15 -6.18 -2.97
N GLY A 51 -9.71 -7.39 -3.08
CA GLY A 51 -10.75 -7.71 -4.07
C GLY A 51 -12.02 -6.88 -3.88
N LYS A 52 -12.53 -6.74 -2.65
CA LYS A 52 -13.69 -5.90 -2.34
C LYS A 52 -13.45 -4.43 -2.71
N LEU A 53 -12.28 -3.90 -2.38
CA LEU A 53 -11.90 -2.52 -2.67
C LEU A 53 -11.84 -2.25 -4.18
N ARG A 54 -11.30 -3.20 -4.99
CA ARG A 54 -11.32 -3.10 -6.45
C ARG A 54 -12.73 -3.17 -7.05
N ALA A 55 -13.63 -3.96 -6.46
CA ALA A 55 -15.03 -3.97 -6.87
C ALA A 55 -15.70 -2.60 -6.63
N ILE A 56 -15.47 -2.00 -5.45
CA ILE A 56 -15.98 -0.66 -5.10
C ILE A 56 -15.38 0.42 -6.01
N GLU A 57 -14.08 0.35 -6.32
CA GLU A 57 -13.41 1.26 -7.27
C GLU A 57 -14.15 1.31 -8.60
N LYS A 58 -14.45 0.13 -9.16
CA LYS A 58 -15.17 -0.02 -10.43
C LYS A 58 -16.61 0.46 -10.34
N GLU A 59 -17.34 0.11 -9.26
CA GLU A 59 -18.74 0.48 -9.06
C GLU A 59 -18.92 1.99 -8.88
N ARG A 60 -18.01 2.64 -8.15
CA ARG A 60 -18.09 4.08 -7.83
C ARG A 60 -17.38 4.98 -8.84
N GLY A 61 -16.61 4.40 -9.77
CA GLY A 61 -15.86 5.14 -10.79
C GLY A 61 -14.86 6.13 -10.18
N ILE A 62 -14.11 5.68 -9.16
CA ILE A 62 -13.12 6.49 -8.45
C ILE A 62 -11.70 6.09 -8.86
N ASN A 63 -10.73 6.95 -8.56
CA ASN A 63 -9.31 6.63 -8.65
C ASN A 63 -8.83 6.10 -7.28
N LEU A 64 -8.58 4.80 -7.20
CA LEU A 64 -8.15 4.14 -5.96
C LEU A 64 -6.70 3.65 -6.05
N ILE A 65 -5.86 4.05 -5.10
CA ILE A 65 -4.53 3.49 -4.90
C ILE A 65 -4.57 2.46 -3.76
N LEU A 66 -4.19 1.22 -4.05
CA LEU A 66 -4.02 0.20 -3.02
C LEU A 66 -2.54 0.04 -2.64
N ILE A 67 -2.27 0.13 -1.33
CA ILE A 67 -0.92 0.05 -0.77
C ILE A 67 -0.80 -1.15 0.17
N GLY A 68 0.09 -2.09 -0.14
CA GLY A 68 0.40 -3.24 0.70
C GLY A 68 1.55 -2.96 1.66
N ALA A 69 1.30 -3.15 2.96
CA ALA A 69 2.33 -3.08 4.01
C ALA A 69 2.09 -4.15 5.07
N HIS A 70 3.12 -4.44 5.87
CA HIS A 70 3.05 -5.44 6.96
C HIS A 70 2.69 -6.87 6.49
N LEU A 71 3.08 -7.24 5.27
CA LEU A 71 2.73 -8.51 4.61
C LEU A 71 3.64 -9.69 5.01
N THR A 72 4.22 -9.65 6.21
CA THR A 72 5.06 -10.75 6.70
C THR A 72 4.15 -11.86 7.20
N GLY A 73 4.44 -13.11 6.84
CA GLY A 73 3.62 -14.26 7.23
C GLY A 73 2.50 -14.64 6.25
N LEU A 74 2.29 -13.87 5.17
CA LEU A 74 1.42 -14.31 4.07
C LEU A 74 2.00 -15.54 3.39
N LYS A 75 1.12 -16.50 3.07
CA LYS A 75 1.49 -17.64 2.22
C LYS A 75 1.79 -17.14 0.82
N ASN A 76 2.56 -17.92 0.07
CA ASN A 76 3.00 -17.53 -1.28
C ASN A 76 1.84 -17.21 -2.23
N GLU A 77 0.80 -18.04 -2.24
CA GLU A 77 -0.35 -17.82 -3.13
C GLU A 77 -1.18 -16.58 -2.71
N GLU A 78 -1.41 -16.40 -1.40
CA GLU A 78 -2.07 -15.19 -0.88
C GLU A 78 -1.27 -13.92 -1.22
N ALA A 79 0.06 -13.97 -1.09
CA ALA A 79 0.91 -12.85 -1.44
C ALA A 79 0.85 -12.52 -2.93
N LYS A 80 0.87 -13.52 -3.82
CA LYS A 80 0.73 -13.29 -5.27
C LYS A 80 -0.60 -12.67 -5.63
N GLU A 81 -1.69 -13.19 -5.06
CA GLU A 81 -3.04 -12.67 -5.27
C GLU A 81 -3.13 -11.21 -4.81
N LEU A 82 -2.66 -10.92 -3.60
CA LEU A 82 -2.62 -9.56 -3.07
C LEU A 82 -1.75 -8.64 -3.94
N ILE A 83 -0.51 -9.03 -4.26
CA ILE A 83 0.40 -8.23 -5.12
C ILE A 83 -0.25 -7.91 -6.47
N GLY A 84 -1.00 -8.85 -7.06
CA GLY A 84 -1.71 -8.63 -8.31
C GLY A 84 -2.82 -7.57 -8.23
N ALA A 85 -3.37 -7.34 -7.02
CA ALA A 85 -4.38 -6.32 -6.78
C ALA A 85 -3.81 -4.95 -6.36
N LEU A 86 -2.53 -4.87 -5.94
CA LEU A 86 -1.92 -3.66 -5.38
C LEU A 86 -1.38 -2.69 -6.44
N ASP A 87 -1.30 -1.41 -6.09
CA ASP A 87 -0.57 -0.40 -6.87
C ASP A 87 0.83 -0.17 -6.34
N ILE A 88 0.99 -0.21 -5.02
CA ILE A 88 2.25 -0.09 -4.32
C ILE A 88 2.33 -1.22 -3.28
N VAL A 89 3.49 -1.84 -3.14
CA VAL A 89 3.75 -2.82 -2.08
C VAL A 89 5.12 -2.59 -1.46
N THR A 90 5.21 -2.74 -0.14
CA THR A 90 6.47 -2.60 0.60
C THR A 90 7.10 -3.97 0.87
N GLY A 91 8.39 -4.09 0.60
CA GLY A 91 9.13 -5.35 0.73
C GLY A 91 9.67 -5.66 2.12
N CYS A 92 9.42 -4.82 3.14
CA CYS A 92 10.00 -4.82 4.50
C CYS A 92 10.78 -6.09 4.90
N ALA A 93 10.24 -6.97 5.74
CA ALA A 93 10.91 -8.23 6.09
C ALA A 93 10.36 -9.44 5.31
N SER A 94 9.42 -9.23 4.39
CA SER A 94 8.69 -10.31 3.72
C SER A 94 9.47 -10.85 2.51
N ARG A 95 10.09 -12.02 2.69
CA ARG A 95 10.72 -12.80 1.63
C ARG A 95 9.73 -13.10 0.51
N THR A 96 8.51 -13.48 0.89
CA THR A 96 7.45 -13.82 -0.05
C THR A 96 7.13 -12.64 -0.97
N VAL A 97 7.00 -11.42 -0.43
CA VAL A 97 6.77 -10.24 -1.27
C VAL A 97 7.97 -9.98 -2.17
N ARG A 98 9.18 -9.92 -1.60
CA ARG A 98 10.42 -9.64 -2.33
C ARG A 98 10.64 -10.59 -3.52
N ASN A 99 10.25 -11.85 -3.40
CA ASN A 99 10.40 -12.86 -4.45
C ASN A 99 9.34 -12.82 -5.55
N ASN A 100 8.16 -12.24 -5.29
CA ASN A 100 7.02 -12.31 -6.22
C ASN A 100 6.73 -10.99 -6.95
N VAL A 101 7.29 -9.87 -6.49
CA VAL A 101 7.08 -8.56 -7.14
C VAL A 101 7.78 -8.47 -8.51
N LYS A 102 7.13 -7.78 -9.43
CA LYS A 102 7.63 -7.39 -10.75
C LYS A 102 7.31 -5.90 -10.97
N PRO A 103 8.04 -4.99 -10.30
CA PRO A 103 7.65 -3.59 -10.23
C PRO A 103 7.96 -2.81 -11.51
N VAL A 104 7.17 -1.78 -11.78
CA VAL A 104 7.43 -0.75 -12.80
C VAL A 104 8.50 0.23 -12.31
N ILE A 105 8.52 0.52 -11.01
CA ILE A 105 9.59 1.28 -10.34
C ILE A 105 9.80 0.76 -8.92
N GLN A 106 11.04 0.80 -8.46
CA GLN A 106 11.43 0.49 -7.10
C GLN A 106 12.09 1.73 -6.48
N MET A 107 11.66 2.08 -5.27
CA MET A 107 12.28 3.14 -4.47
C MET A 107 12.97 2.51 -3.26
N GLY A 108 14.28 2.76 -3.12
CA GLY A 108 15.10 2.21 -2.04
C GLY A 108 15.50 0.74 -2.25
N THR A 109 16.47 0.26 -1.48
CA THR A 109 17.00 -1.11 -1.57
C THR A 109 16.97 -1.87 -0.24
N SER A 110 17.05 -1.16 0.89
CA SER A 110 16.95 -1.78 2.24
C SER A 110 15.51 -2.10 2.62
N VAL A 111 14.62 -1.09 2.64
CA VAL A 111 13.16 -1.23 2.83
C VAL A 111 12.48 -0.74 1.55
N PRO A 112 12.48 -1.57 0.48
CA PRO A 112 12.05 -1.13 -0.84
C PRO A 112 10.53 -0.93 -0.90
N MET A 113 10.12 0.12 -1.60
CA MET A 113 8.75 0.28 -2.09
C MET A 113 8.70 -0.05 -3.58
N PHE A 114 7.73 -0.86 -3.97
CA PHE A 114 7.55 -1.37 -5.32
C PHE A 114 6.22 -0.85 -5.86
N ALA A 115 6.25 -0.08 -6.94
CA ALA A 115 5.01 0.22 -7.67
C ALA A 115 4.75 -0.88 -8.69
N MET A 116 3.56 -1.47 -8.62
CA MET A 116 3.09 -2.56 -9.48
C MET A 116 2.32 -2.03 -10.70
N THR A 117 1.80 -0.81 -10.61
CA THR A 117 1.02 -0.15 -11.67
C THR A 117 1.60 1.21 -12.03
N GLN A 118 1.17 1.75 -13.18
CA GLN A 118 1.59 3.07 -13.64
C GLN A 118 1.13 4.20 -12.69
N LYS A 119 -0.09 4.13 -12.15
CA LYS A 119 -0.57 5.08 -11.13
C LYS A 119 0.21 4.95 -9.81
N GLY A 120 0.62 3.73 -9.43
CA GLY A 120 1.52 3.52 -8.31
C GLY A 120 2.89 4.17 -8.54
N LYS A 121 3.44 4.06 -9.75
CA LYS A 121 4.70 4.70 -10.14
C LYS A 121 4.61 6.21 -10.05
N GLU A 122 3.54 6.81 -10.56
CA GLU A 122 3.29 8.25 -10.48
C GLU A 122 3.29 8.72 -9.03
N LEU A 123 2.56 8.05 -8.14
CA LEU A 123 2.51 8.42 -6.73
C LEU A 123 3.88 8.30 -6.03
N LEU A 124 4.67 7.26 -6.34
CA LEU A 124 6.03 7.15 -5.82
C LEU A 124 6.97 8.24 -6.36
N CYS A 125 6.83 8.62 -7.63
CA CYS A 125 7.58 9.73 -8.22
C CYS A 125 7.18 11.08 -7.61
N GLU A 126 5.90 11.31 -7.32
CA GLU A 126 5.46 12.50 -6.59
C GLU A 126 6.11 12.56 -5.21
N ARG A 127 6.14 11.44 -4.47
CA ARG A 127 6.84 11.39 -3.17
C ARG A 127 8.34 11.65 -3.31
N ALA A 128 8.96 11.26 -4.43
CA ALA A 128 10.38 11.47 -4.68
C ALA A 128 10.75 12.94 -4.89
N LYS A 129 9.81 13.80 -5.33
CA LYS A 129 10.04 15.26 -5.43
C LYS A 129 10.28 15.91 -4.06
N GLU A 130 9.69 15.34 -3.03
CA GLU A 130 9.78 15.77 -1.63
C GLU A 130 10.97 15.13 -0.88
N VAL A 131 12.00 14.66 -1.61
CA VAL A 131 13.22 14.13 -1.02
C VAL A 131 14.35 15.12 -1.23
N ASP A 132 14.85 15.71 -0.15
CA ASP A 132 15.88 16.76 -0.20
C ASP A 132 17.24 16.23 -0.66
N SER A 133 17.54 14.95 -0.40
CA SER A 133 18.79 14.33 -0.82
C SER A 133 18.78 14.05 -2.33
N PRO A 134 19.90 14.24 -3.05
CA PRO A 134 19.98 13.92 -4.48
C PRO A 134 19.54 12.49 -4.80
N LEU A 135 18.75 12.34 -5.87
CA LEU A 135 18.23 11.06 -6.33
C LEU A 135 18.94 10.61 -7.62
N LEU A 136 19.34 9.34 -7.67
CA LEU A 136 19.78 8.68 -8.89
C LEU A 136 18.59 7.91 -9.49
N VAL A 137 18.23 8.23 -10.72
CA VAL A 137 17.21 7.51 -11.49
C VAL A 137 17.87 6.86 -12.69
N ASN A 138 17.82 5.53 -12.76
CA ASN A 138 18.32 4.76 -13.89
C ASN A 138 17.38 3.58 -14.20
N THR A 139 17.60 2.93 -15.34
CA THR A 139 16.91 1.69 -15.71
C THR A 139 17.78 0.49 -15.35
N MET A 140 17.15 -0.57 -14.83
CA MET A 140 17.81 -1.85 -14.53
C MET A 140 16.77 -2.97 -14.42
N LYS A 141 17.23 -4.22 -14.33
CA LYS A 141 16.35 -5.34 -13.99
C LYS A 141 15.91 -5.21 -12.53
N LEU A 142 14.60 -5.18 -12.29
CA LEU A 142 13.99 -5.09 -10.96
C LEU A 142 13.33 -6.43 -10.55
N PRO A 143 13.18 -6.70 -9.23
CA PRO A 143 13.65 -5.89 -8.10
C PRO A 143 15.17 -6.02 -7.87
N THR A 144 15.80 -4.93 -7.44
CA THR A 144 17.21 -4.89 -7.04
C THR A 144 17.30 -5.04 -5.52
N LEU A 145 17.75 -6.21 -5.07
CA LEU A 145 17.75 -6.60 -3.66
C LEU A 145 19.15 -7.05 -3.21
N PRO A 146 20.09 -6.11 -2.97
CA PRO A 146 21.44 -6.47 -2.51
C PRO A 146 21.38 -7.18 -1.16
N GLU A 147 22.14 -8.27 -1.00
CA GLU A 147 22.10 -9.14 0.17
C GLU A 147 22.52 -8.38 1.45
N GLU A 148 23.55 -7.54 1.35
CA GLU A 148 24.09 -6.74 2.44
C GLU A 148 23.11 -5.69 2.98
N LYS A 149 22.09 -5.33 2.19
CA LYS A 149 21.04 -4.38 2.57
C LYS A 149 19.75 -5.03 3.05
N GLN A 150 19.64 -6.36 2.98
CA GLN A 150 18.43 -7.06 3.45
C GLN A 150 18.33 -7.02 4.98
N PRO A 151 17.11 -6.93 5.53
CA PRO A 151 16.90 -7.09 6.97
C PRO A 151 17.28 -8.51 7.42
N LYS A 152 17.70 -8.62 8.69
CA LYS A 152 18.05 -9.89 9.34
C LYS A 152 17.24 -9.99 10.64
N PRO A 153 16.29 -10.94 10.78
CA PRO A 153 15.93 -11.97 9.81
C PRO A 153 15.11 -11.44 8.62
N LEU A 154 15.20 -12.16 7.49
CA LEU A 154 14.27 -12.05 6.36
C LEU A 154 13.32 -13.24 6.41
N LEU A 155 12.03 -12.96 6.60
CA LEU A 155 10.98 -13.90 6.94
C LEU A 155 10.19 -14.31 5.70
#